data_AF-X1SJL5-F1
#
_entry.id   AF-X1SJL5-F1
#
_cell.length_a   1.000
_cell.length_b   1.000
_cell.length_c   1.000
_cell.angle_alpha   90.00
_cell.angle_beta   90.00
_cell.angle_gamma   90.00
#
_symmetry.space_group_name_H-M   'P 1'
#
loop_
_entity.id
_entity.type
_entity.pdbx_description
1 polymer ?
#
loop_
_entity_poly.entity_id
_entity_poly.type
_entity_poly.pdbx_seq_one_letter_code
_entity_poly.pdbx_strand_id
1 'polypeptide(L)'
;MGELIIFKYNFEVDPEVEIEMPKGAHILTVQVQHGYPTIWAIVDPEQPEEIRHFRLFGTGHPLDIDPTASRYIGTFQLDMGNFVGHLFEAK
;
A
#
# COMPACT_ATOMS: atom_id res chain seq x y z
N MET A 1 -19.27 -0.64 18.85
CA MET A 1 -18.01 -0.62 18.09
C MET A 1 -18.13 -1.75 17.09
N GLY A 2 -18.02 -1.43 15.80
CA GLY A 2 -18.02 -2.45 14.73
C GLY A 2 -16.87 -3.44 14.94
N GLU A 3 -16.99 -4.62 14.35
CA GLU A 3 -15.94 -5.64 14.38
C GLU A 3 -14.79 -5.22 13.45
N LEU A 4 -13.57 -5.15 13.99
CA LEU A 4 -12.38 -4.86 13.19
C LEU A 4 -11.89 -6.13 12.50
N ILE A 5 -11.67 -6.07 11.20
CA ILE A 5 -11.26 -7.20 10.37
C ILE A 5 -9.97 -6.83 9.63
N ILE A 6 -9.12 -7.82 9.31
CA ILE A 6 -7.98 -7.61 8.43
C ILE A 6 -8.38 -7.94 7.00
N PHE A 7 -8.41 -6.92 6.14
CA PHE A 7 -8.61 -7.08 4.70
C PHE A 7 -7.27 -7.01 3.95
N LYS A 8 -7.27 -7.55 2.73
CA LYS A 8 -6.12 -7.54 1.83
C LYS A 8 -6.48 -6.90 0.49
N TYR A 9 -5.52 -6.20 -0.10
CA TYR A 9 -5.71 -5.42 -1.30
C TYR A 9 -4.53 -5.65 -2.23
N ASN A 10 -4.76 -6.39 -3.31
CA ASN A 10 -3.77 -6.58 -4.36
C ASN A 10 -3.75 -5.37 -5.27
N PHE A 11 -2.58 -5.03 -5.79
CA PHE A 11 -2.42 -3.94 -6.75
C PHE A 11 -1.37 -4.33 -7.81
N GLU A 12 -1.37 -3.60 -8.93
CA GLU A 12 -0.36 -3.76 -9.97
C GLU A 12 0.86 -2.88 -9.69
N VAL A 13 2.00 -3.21 -10.28
CA VAL A 13 3.21 -2.38 -10.16
C VAL A 13 3.05 -1.15 -11.05
N ASP A 14 2.56 -0.06 -10.46
CA ASP A 14 2.42 1.25 -11.10
C ASP A 14 3.02 2.34 -10.20
N PRO A 15 3.64 3.41 -10.76
CA PRO A 15 4.11 4.56 -9.97
C PRO A 15 3.04 5.19 -9.06
N GLU A 16 1.78 5.19 -9.49
CA GLU A 16 0.63 5.70 -8.74
C GLU A 16 -0.39 4.59 -8.53
N VAL A 17 -0.72 4.33 -7.26
CA VAL A 17 -1.62 3.24 -6.89
C VAL A 17 -2.76 3.83 -6.09
N GLU A 18 -3.99 3.57 -6.53
CA GLU A 18 -5.21 3.97 -5.85
C GLU A 18 -5.95 2.73 -5.36
N ILE A 19 -6.34 2.72 -4.09
CA ILE A 19 -7.05 1.59 -3.50
C ILE A 19 -8.23 2.13 -2.68
N GLU A 20 -9.43 1.64 -3.00
CA GLU A 20 -10.62 1.86 -2.17
C GLU A 20 -10.53 0.98 -0.92
N MET A 21 -10.61 1.62 0.24
CA MET A 21 -10.60 0.96 1.54
C MET A 21 -11.65 1.59 2.46
N PRO A 22 -12.22 0.86 3.43
CA PRO A 22 -13.06 1.46 4.45
C PRO A 22 -12.33 2.59 5.18
N LYS A 23 -13.06 3.68 5.42
CA LYS A 23 -12.50 4.89 6.02
C LYS A 23 -11.80 4.61 7.34
N GLY A 24 -10.60 5.15 7.50
CA GLY A 24 -9.79 4.95 8.71
C GLY A 24 -9.07 3.60 8.76
N ALA A 25 -8.98 2.89 7.63
CA ALA A 25 -8.17 1.68 7.50
C ALA A 25 -6.75 1.88 8.07
N HIS A 26 -6.32 0.98 8.95
CA HIS A 26 -4.97 1.00 9.50
C HIS A 26 -4.08 0.02 8.74
N ILE A 27 -3.24 0.55 7.85
CA ILE A 27 -2.30 -0.26 7.05
C ILE A 27 -1.24 -0.87 7.95
N LEU A 28 -1.06 -2.18 7.79
CA LEU A 28 -0.07 -2.98 8.52
C LEU A 28 1.25 -3.02 7.75
N THR A 29 1.22 -3.48 6.50
CA THR A 29 2.40 -3.65 5.65
C THR A 29 2.01 -3.93 4.20
N VAL A 30 3.01 -3.92 3.32
CA VAL A 30 2.95 -4.46 1.96
C VAL A 30 3.92 -5.63 1.85
N GLN A 31 3.49 -6.73 1.24
CA GLN A 31 4.32 -7.91 0.89
C GLN A 31 3.84 -8.51 -0.42
N VAL A 32 4.55 -9.51 -0.95
CA VAL A 32 4.10 -10.26 -2.15
C VAL A 32 3.35 -11.52 -1.74
N GLN A 33 2.13 -11.69 -2.25
CA GLN A 33 1.36 -12.91 -2.14
C GLN A 33 0.97 -13.40 -3.54
N HIS A 34 1.29 -14.66 -3.85
CA HIS A 34 1.00 -15.29 -5.14
C HIS A 34 1.49 -14.51 -6.37
N GLY A 35 2.62 -13.81 -6.24
CA GLY A 35 3.22 -13.04 -7.33
C GLY A 35 2.70 -11.62 -7.48
N TYR A 36 1.77 -11.18 -6.63
CA TYR A 36 1.24 -9.82 -6.63
C TYR A 36 1.64 -9.08 -5.36
N PRO A 37 1.97 -7.78 -5.44
CA PRO A 37 2.09 -6.98 -4.25
C PRO A 37 0.70 -6.78 -3.62
N THR A 38 0.65 -6.92 -2.31
CA THR A 38 -0.57 -6.96 -1.51
C THR A 38 -0.37 -6.11 -0.26
N ILE A 39 -1.33 -5.24 0.03
CA ILE A 39 -1.44 -4.52 1.29
C ILE A 39 -2.40 -5.27 2.21
N TRP A 40 -2.08 -5.33 3.50
CA TRP A 40 -3.03 -5.71 4.55
C TRP A 40 -3.35 -4.52 5.44
N ALA A 41 -4.61 -4.36 5.80
CA ALA A 41 -5.07 -3.31 6.70
C ALA A 41 -6.13 -3.81 7.67
N ILE A 42 -6.10 -3.30 8.90
CA ILE A 42 -7.22 -3.43 9.84
C ILE A 42 -8.28 -2.42 9.43
N VAL A 43 -9.52 -2.87 9.25
CA VAL A 43 -10.63 -2.05 8.78
C VAL A 43 -11.87 -2.27 9.64
N ASP A 44 -12.73 -1.25 9.71
CA ASP A 44 -14.12 -1.38 10.13
C ASP A 44 -14.97 -1.44 8.84
N PRO A 45 -15.50 -2.62 8.45
CA PRO A 45 -16.21 -2.79 7.18
C PRO A 45 -17.56 -2.05 7.12
N GLU A 46 -18.06 -1.54 8.24
CA GLU A 46 -19.28 -0.73 8.27
C GLU A 46 -19.01 0.75 7.91
N GLN A 47 -17.74 1.16 7.81
CA GLN A 47 -17.38 2.51 7.37
C GLN A 47 -17.52 2.67 5.84
N PRO A 48 -17.90 3.86 5.36
CA PRO A 48 -17.87 4.14 3.92
C PRO A 48 -16.45 4.00 3.38
N GLU A 49 -16.32 3.64 2.11
CA GLU A 49 -15.03 3.55 1.45
C GLU A 49 -14.45 4.94 1.14
N GLU A 50 -13.13 5.02 1.14
CA GLU A 50 -12.35 6.16 0.66
C GLU A 50 -11.22 5.67 -0.25
N ILE A 51 -10.89 6.46 -1.26
CA ILE A 51 -9.72 6.20 -2.11
C ILE A 51 -8.49 6.63 -1.33
N ARG A 52 -7.53 5.72 -1.20
CA ARG A 52 -6.20 6.00 -0.65
C ARG A 52 -5.17 5.97 -1.75
N HIS A 53 -4.30 6.97 -1.77
CA HIS A 53 -3.29 7.15 -2.80
C HIS A 53 -1.93 6.71 -2.29
N PHE A 54 -1.23 5.93 -3.11
CA PHE A 54 0.10 5.43 -2.83
C PHE A 54 1.03 5.76 -3.99
N ARG A 55 2.31 5.93 -3.64
CA ARG A 55 3.40 6.17 -4.56
C ARG A 55 4.43 5.05 -4.44
N LEU A 56 4.74 4.43 -5.57
CA LEU A 56 5.67 3.30 -5.65
C LEU A 56 6.97 3.75 -6.31
N PHE A 57 8.09 3.46 -5.65
CA PHE A 57 9.42 3.77 -6.15
C PHE A 57 10.25 2.50 -6.28
N GLY A 58 10.85 2.31 -7.45
CA GLY A 58 11.89 1.29 -7.63
C GLY A 58 13.19 1.71 -6.94
N THR A 59 13.99 0.74 -6.48
CA THR A 59 15.34 1.04 -5.98
C THR A 59 16.17 1.76 -7.04
N GLY A 60 16.76 2.90 -6.66
CA GLY A 60 17.59 3.73 -7.55
C GLY A 60 16.80 4.74 -8.41
N HIS A 61 15.47 4.77 -8.31
CA HIS A 61 14.65 5.80 -8.95
C HIS A 61 14.58 7.08 -8.09
N PRO A 62 14.49 8.26 -8.73
CA PRO A 62 14.30 9.51 -7.99
C PRO A 62 12.96 9.50 -7.26
N LEU A 63 12.95 10.07 -6.06
CA LEU A 63 11.72 10.37 -5.33
C LEU A 63 11.19 11.72 -5.84
N ASP A 64 9.90 11.76 -6.18
CA ASP A 64 9.15 12.98 -6.52
C ASP A 64 8.08 13.31 -5.45
N ILE A 65 8.29 12.81 -4.23
CA ILE A 65 7.47 13.09 -3.05
C ILE A 65 8.33 13.70 -1.94
N ASP A 66 7.68 14.34 -0.97
CA ASP A 66 8.32 14.64 0.31
C ASP A 66 8.26 13.40 1.23
N PRO A 67 9.40 12.75 1.53
CA PRO A 67 9.44 11.56 2.36
C PRO A 67 9.14 11.84 3.84
N THR A 68 9.19 13.10 4.28
CA THR A 68 8.79 13.50 5.64
C THR A 68 7.29 13.76 5.74
N ALA A 69 6.67 14.14 4.63
CA ALA A 69 5.23 14.32 4.53
C ALA A 69 4.52 12.99 4.27
N SER A 70 5.14 12.03 3.59
CA SER A 70 4.51 10.77 3.19
C SER A 70 4.73 9.65 4.22
N ARG A 71 3.79 8.70 4.34
CA ARG A 71 3.94 7.56 5.26
C ARG A 71 4.56 6.38 4.53
N TYR A 72 5.74 5.94 4.94
CA TYR A 72 6.34 4.70 4.44
C TYR A 72 5.53 3.48 4.88
N ILE A 73 5.19 2.60 3.95
CA ILE A 73 4.39 1.39 4.19
C ILE A 73 5.26 0.13 4.22
N GLY A 74 6.23 0.02 3.29
CA GLY A 74 7.12 -1.12 3.26
C GLY A 74 7.90 -1.27 1.95
N THR A 75 8.81 -2.23 1.96
CA THR A 75 9.58 -2.65 0.79
C THR A 75 9.19 -4.08 0.46
N PHE A 76 8.98 -4.37 -0.83
CA PHE A 76 8.68 -5.70 -1.32
C PHE A 76 9.52 -6.02 -2.56
N GLN A 77 9.65 -7.31 -2.87
CA GLN A 77 10.45 -7.79 -3.99
C GLN A 77 9.60 -8.68 -4.88
N LEU A 78 9.64 -8.46 -6.19
CA LEU A 78 8.98 -9.27 -7.21
C LEU A 78 10.01 -9.98 -8.09
N ASP A 79 9.55 -10.99 -8.83
CA ASP A 79 10.35 -11.72 -9.81
C ASP A 79 11.70 -12.19 -9.26
N MET A 80 11.67 -12.85 -8.10
CA MET A 80 12.88 -13.34 -7.40
C MET A 80 13.91 -12.23 -7.08
N GLY A 81 13.45 -11.01 -6.83
CA GLY A 81 14.31 -9.88 -6.49
C GLY A 81 14.77 -9.03 -7.67
N ASN A 82 14.33 -9.35 -8.89
CA ASN A 82 14.61 -8.51 -10.07
C ASN A 82 13.98 -7.11 -9.96
N PHE A 83 12.87 -7.00 -9.23
CA PHE A 83 12.26 -5.72 -8.87
C PHE A 83 12.21 -5.57 -7.36
N VAL A 84 12.61 -4.40 -6.87
CA VAL A 84 12.49 -4.01 -5.47
C VAL A 84 11.72 -2.68 -5.43
N GLY A 85 10.52 -2.75 -4.84
CA GLY A 85 9.59 -1.62 -4.75
C GLY A 85 9.48 -1.10 -3.32
N HIS A 86 9.40 0.22 -3.18
CA HIS A 86 9.22 0.94 -1.92
C HIS A 86 7.89 1.71 -1.99
N LEU A 87 6.92 1.32 -1.17
CA LEU A 87 5.59 1.89 -1.18
C LEU A 87 5.43 2.95 -0.09
N PHE A 88 4.94 4.12 -0.49
CA PHE A 88 4.59 5.23 0.39
C PHE A 88 3.12 5.55 0.21
N GLU A 89 2.43 5.88 1.29
CA GLU A 89 1.10 6.48 1.24
C GLU A 89 1.23 8.01 1.20
N ALA A 90 0.56 8.62 0.23
CA ALA A 90 0.44 10.07 0.14
C ALA A 90 -0.44 10.60 1.30
N LYS A 91 -0.16 11.80 1.76
CA LYS A 91 -0.97 12.48 2.78
C LYS A 91 -2.22 13.11 2.18
#